data_AF-A0A834HPI1-F1
#
_entry.id   AF-A0A834HPI1-F1
#
_cell.length_a   1.000
_cell.length_b   1.000
_cell.length_c   1.000
_cell.angle_alpha   90.00
_cell.angle_beta   90.00
_cell.angle_gamma   90.00
#
_symmetry.space_group_name_H-M   'P 1'
#
loop_
_entity.id
_entity.type
_entity.pdbx_description
1 polymer ?
#
loop_
_entity_poly.entity_id
_entity_poly.type
_entity_poly.pdbx_seq_one_letter_code
_entity_poly.pdbx_strand_id
1 'polypeptide(L)'
;MFFFLKYIDIEMYQKQEEKNVEISNNGNKTLLINPNCPIGIIKDYLQNQLLIPDDQPFDLCTEKGKQIKLNEISVIESGLEILKEREIYYVILPNNLDETPSILTPLLSKQSKEYSDFMLLQKKRSSIIKMRKGSSTKSRDALSNSSSTTKQ
;
A
#
# COMPACT_ATOMS: atom_id res chain seq x y z
N MET A 1 6.04 -3.17 23.91
CA MET A 1 5.20 -3.22 22.70
C MET A 1 6.07 -2.92 21.50
N PHE A 2 5.98 -3.69 20.43
CA PHE A 2 6.72 -3.46 19.19
C PHE A 2 5.89 -3.93 17.98
N PHE A 3 6.17 -3.39 16.80
CA PHE A 3 5.74 -3.95 15.52
C PHE A 3 6.96 -4.32 14.67
N PHE A 4 6.74 -5.10 13.62
CA PHE A 4 7.80 -5.55 12.73
C PHE A 4 7.73 -4.82 11.41
N LEU A 5 8.88 -4.38 10.91
CA LEU A 5 9.03 -3.86 9.56
C LEU A 5 9.93 -4.79 8.77
N LYS A 6 9.41 -5.37 7.67
CA LYS A 6 10.23 -6.13 6.73
C LYS A 6 10.61 -5.28 5.53
N TYR A 7 11.88 -5.33 5.15
CA TYR A 7 12.42 -4.53 4.05
C TYR A 7 13.68 -5.15 3.43
N ILE A 8 14.10 -4.66 2.26
CA ILE A 8 15.47 -4.80 1.74
C ILE A 8 16.11 -3.41 1.65
N ASP A 9 17.44 -3.31 1.76
CA ASP A 9 18.14 -2.03 1.67
C ASP A 9 17.83 -1.32 0.34
N ILE A 10 17.66 0.00 0.39
CA ILE A 10 17.26 0.79 -0.79
C ILE A 10 18.25 0.67 -1.96
N GLU A 11 19.56 0.63 -1.68
CA GLU A 11 20.58 0.42 -2.71
C GLU A 11 20.46 -0.97 -3.37
N MET A 12 20.10 -1.99 -2.59
CA MET A 12 19.88 -3.33 -3.14
C MET A 12 18.60 -3.39 -3.97
N TYR A 13 17.55 -2.71 -3.51
CA TYR A 13 16.30 -2.59 -4.25
C TYR A 13 16.52 -1.90 -5.61
N GLN A 14 17.24 -0.78 -5.65
CA GLN A 14 17.60 -0.08 -6.89
C GLN A 14 18.40 -0.98 -7.84
N LYS A 15 19.36 -1.76 -7.33
CA LYS A 15 20.10 -2.75 -8.13
C LYS A 15 19.20 -3.85 -8.72
N GLN A 16 18.11 -4.23 -8.05
CA GLN A 16 17.09 -5.17 -8.58
C GLN A 16 16.22 -4.55 -9.69
N GLU A 17 16.14 -3.23 -9.79
CA GLU A 17 15.45 -2.54 -10.89
C GLU A 17 16.37 -2.38 -12.12
N GLU A 18 17.64 -2.05 -11.92
CA GLU A 18 18.56 -1.72 -13.01
C GLU A 18 19.11 -2.92 -13.77
N LYS A 19 19.16 -4.11 -13.15
CA LYS A 19 19.72 -5.31 -13.80
C LYS A 19 18.93 -6.56 -13.42
N ASN A 20 18.76 -7.48 -14.39
CA ASN A 20 18.46 -8.90 -14.17
C ASN A 20 19.65 -9.62 -13.49
N VAL A 21 20.23 -9.02 -12.44
CA VAL A 21 21.30 -9.63 -11.66
C VAL A 21 20.64 -10.55 -10.66
N GLU A 22 21.06 -11.82 -10.68
CA GLU A 22 20.84 -12.76 -9.59
C GLU A 22 21.51 -12.19 -8.34
N ILE A 23 20.77 -11.37 -7.59
CA ILE A 23 21.22 -10.95 -6.27
C ILE A 23 21.20 -12.21 -5.42
N SER A 24 22.39 -12.67 -5.05
CA SER A 24 22.64 -13.75 -4.11
C SER A 24 21.79 -13.54 -2.85
N ASN A 25 20.70 -14.30 -2.73
CA ASN A 25 19.99 -14.72 -1.51
C ASN A 25 19.93 -13.76 -0.29
N ASN A 26 19.93 -12.45 -0.50
CA ASN A 26 19.74 -11.49 0.58
C ASN A 26 18.24 -11.41 0.85
N GLY A 27 17.79 -12.23 1.81
CA GLY A 27 16.42 -12.22 2.30
C GLY A 27 16.03 -10.86 2.88
N ASN A 28 14.72 -10.65 3.06
CA ASN A 28 14.20 -9.45 3.68
C ASN A 28 14.75 -9.31 5.12
N LYS A 29 15.28 -8.14 5.45
CA LYS A 29 15.62 -7.76 6.82
C LYS A 29 14.34 -7.49 7.62
N THR A 30 14.44 -7.59 8.94
CA THR A 30 13.35 -7.24 9.87
C THR A 30 13.85 -6.24 10.90
N LEU A 31 13.14 -5.12 11.04
CA LEU A 31 13.37 -4.12 12.06
C LEU A 31 12.25 -4.17 13.09
N LEU A 32 12.61 -4.12 14.38
CA LEU A 32 11.65 -4.03 15.48
C LEU A 32 11.52 -2.56 15.87
N ILE A 33 10.28 -2.08 15.91
CA ILE A 33 10.00 -0.67 16.14
C ILE A 33 9.04 -0.54 17.31
N ASN A 34 9.36 0.35 18.24
CA ASN A 34 8.49 0.68 19.36
C ASN A 34 7.42 1.69 18.90
N PRO A 35 6.12 1.35 18.85
CA PRO A 35 5.06 2.28 18.49
C PRO A 35 4.70 3.27 19.60
N ASN A 36 5.32 3.16 20.79
CA ASN A 36 5.09 4.09 21.91
C ASN A 36 5.83 5.42 21.73
N CYS A 37 5.60 6.08 20.60
CA CYS A 37 6.07 7.42 20.29
C CYS A 37 5.19 8.06 19.21
N PRO A 38 5.27 9.39 19.04
CA PRO A 38 4.54 10.09 17.97
C PRO A 38 4.92 9.58 16.56
N ILE A 39 3.95 9.58 15.66
CA ILE A 39 4.11 9.13 14.27
C ILE A 39 5.25 9.87 13.54
N GLY A 40 5.45 11.16 13.81
CA GLY A 40 6.56 11.93 13.26
C GLY A 40 7.92 11.32 13.60
N ILE A 41 8.13 10.94 14.87
CA ILE A 41 9.39 10.30 15.32
C ILE A 41 9.57 8.94 14.64
N ILE A 42 8.49 8.16 14.51
CA ILE A 42 8.54 6.86 13.82
C ILE A 42 8.91 7.06 12.35
N LYS A 43 8.30 8.03 11.68
CA LYS A 43 8.57 8.35 10.28
C LYS A 43 10.03 8.76 10.08
N ASP A 44 10.54 9.68 10.89
CA ASP A 44 11.92 10.16 10.80
C ASP A 44 12.91 9.02 11.09
N TYR A 45 12.61 8.17 12.08
CA TYR A 45 13.41 6.98 12.38
C TYR A 45 13.46 6.02 11.19
N LEU A 46 12.32 5.72 10.58
CA LEU A 46 12.23 4.86 9.40
C LEU A 46 13.02 5.42 8.23
N GLN A 47 12.87 6.72 7.94
CA GLN A 47 13.58 7.39 6.85
C GLN A 47 15.10 7.25 7.00
N ASN A 48 15.60 7.51 8.21
CA ASN A 48 17.02 7.36 8.56
C ASN A 48 17.51 5.92 8.51
N GLN A 49 16.76 4.96 9.04
CA GLN A 49 17.17 3.54 9.08
C GLN A 49 17.17 2.88 7.69
N LEU A 50 16.25 3.31 6.82
CA LEU A 50 16.09 2.76 5.49
C LEU A 50 16.90 3.50 4.42
N LEU A 51 17.57 4.59 4.82
CA LEU A 51 18.31 5.50 3.93
C LEU A 51 17.42 6.03 2.79
N ILE A 52 16.15 6.32 3.10
CA ILE A 52 15.22 6.91 2.13
C ILE A 52 15.54 8.41 2.03
N PRO A 53 15.79 8.96 0.82
CA PRO A 53 16.01 10.40 0.64
C PRO A 53 14.90 11.27 1.22
N ASP A 54 15.25 12.46 1.70
CA ASP A 54 14.31 13.40 2.33
C ASP A 54 13.15 13.83 1.42
N ASP A 55 13.43 13.91 0.12
CA ASP A 55 12.49 14.26 -0.93
C ASP A 55 11.68 13.07 -1.47
N GLN A 56 12.02 11.84 -1.05
CA GLN A 56 11.36 10.63 -1.52
C GLN A 56 10.20 10.24 -0.60
N PRO A 57 8.93 10.37 -1.05
CA PRO A 57 7.79 9.92 -0.25
C PRO A 57 7.81 8.40 -0.10
N PHE A 58 7.46 7.94 1.10
CA PHE A 58 7.20 6.53 1.37
C PHE A 58 5.98 6.39 2.27
N ASP A 59 5.48 5.17 2.38
CA ASP A 59 4.40 4.82 3.30
C ASP A 59 4.58 3.37 3.79
N LEU A 60 3.73 2.95 4.72
CA LEU A 60 3.65 1.58 5.21
C LEU A 60 2.39 0.89 4.73
N CYS A 61 2.49 -0.42 4.57
CA CYS A 61 1.33 -1.28 4.42
C CYS A 61 1.47 -2.54 5.27
N THR A 62 0.34 -3.10 5.69
CA THR A 62 0.30 -4.38 6.40
C THR A 62 0.57 -5.55 5.43
N GLU A 63 0.85 -6.74 5.96
CA GLU A 63 0.96 -7.97 5.14
C GLU A 63 -0.28 -8.26 4.30
N LYS A 64 -1.45 -7.77 4.73
CA LYS A 64 -2.72 -7.90 4.00
C LYS A 64 -2.83 -6.91 2.84
N GLY A 65 -1.85 -6.02 2.66
CA GLY A 65 -1.82 -4.95 1.67
C GLY A 65 -2.58 -3.69 2.08
N LYS A 66 -3.07 -3.57 3.32
CA LYS A 66 -3.74 -2.33 3.77
C LYS A 66 -2.68 -1.25 3.99
N GLN A 67 -2.78 -0.14 3.27
CA GLN A 67 -1.93 1.04 3.40
C GLN A 67 -2.28 1.83 4.67
N ILE A 68 -1.27 2.41 5.32
CA ILE A 68 -1.42 3.18 6.56
C ILE A 68 -1.62 4.66 6.29
N LYS A 69 -1.09 5.20 5.19
CA LYS A 69 -1.18 6.63 4.83
C LYS A 69 -0.47 7.50 5.86
N LEU A 70 0.77 7.16 6.22
CA LEU A 70 1.56 7.90 7.22
C LEU A 70 1.64 9.40 6.94
N ASN A 71 1.61 9.81 5.67
CA ASN A 71 1.66 11.23 5.27
C ASN A 71 0.32 11.98 5.48
N GLU A 72 -0.79 11.26 5.69
CA GLU A 72 -2.10 11.83 6.00
C GLU A 72 -2.35 11.89 7.52
N ILE A 73 -1.48 11.27 8.32
CA ILE A 73 -1.59 11.16 9.78
C ILE A 73 -0.84 12.32 10.43
N SER A 74 -1.38 12.83 11.54
CA SER A 74 -0.74 13.93 12.26
C SER A 74 0.58 13.48 12.89
N VAL A 75 1.64 14.29 12.77
CA VAL A 75 2.97 13.93 13.28
C VAL A 75 3.02 13.76 14.81
N ILE A 76 2.08 14.39 15.52
CA ILE A 76 1.95 14.28 16.98
C ILE A 76 1.07 13.10 17.43
N GLU A 77 0.40 12.43 16.49
CA GLU A 77 -0.50 11.31 16.79
C GLU A 77 0.28 10.13 17.35
N SER A 78 -0.33 9.41 18.29
CA SER A 78 0.32 8.29 18.96
C SER A 78 0.49 7.12 18.00
N GLY A 79 1.71 6.60 17.86
CA GLY A 79 1.98 5.39 17.10
C GLY A 79 1.16 4.18 17.58
N LEU A 80 0.77 4.14 18.86
CA LEU A 80 -0.05 3.07 19.44
C LEU A 80 -1.48 3.01 18.87
N GLU A 81 -2.01 4.14 18.39
CA GLU A 81 -3.37 4.22 17.84
C GLU A 81 -3.42 3.71 16.38
N ILE A 82 -2.28 3.77 15.69
CA ILE A 82 -2.15 3.51 14.25
C ILE A 82 -1.47 2.17 13.98
N LEU A 83 -0.39 1.88 14.70
CA LEU A 83 0.52 0.75 14.46
C LEU A 83 0.31 -0.32 15.52
N LYS A 84 -0.20 -1.48 15.09
CA LYS A 84 -0.60 -2.55 15.99
C LYS A 84 0.59 -3.35 16.48
N GLU A 85 0.50 -3.75 17.75
CA GLU A 85 1.49 -4.63 18.35
C GLU A 85 1.63 -5.94 17.57
N ARG A 86 2.88 -6.35 17.35
CA ARG A 86 3.28 -7.59 16.67
C ARG A 86 2.74 -7.74 15.24
N GLU A 87 2.17 -6.69 14.66
CA GLU A 87 1.79 -6.67 13.25
C GLU A 87 3.04 -6.46 12.38
N ILE A 88 3.06 -7.09 11.20
CA ILE A 88 4.13 -6.94 10.22
C ILE A 88 3.69 -5.92 9.18
N TYR A 89 4.59 -4.98 8.94
CA TYR A 89 4.46 -3.92 7.96
C TYR A 89 5.58 -4.02 6.91
N TYR A 90 5.27 -3.56 5.71
CA TYR A 90 6.19 -3.40 4.60
C TYR A 90 6.26 -1.93 4.24
N VAL A 91 7.47 -1.47 3.90
CA VAL A 91 7.68 -0.15 3.31
C VAL A 91 7.22 -0.21 1.86
N ILE A 92 6.50 0.80 1.41
CA ILE A 92 6.09 0.96 0.02
C ILE A 92 6.60 2.28 -0.51
N LEU A 93 7.11 2.23 -1.74
CA LEU A 93 7.54 3.40 -2.48
C LEU A 93 6.51 3.66 -3.59
N PRO A 94 6.04 4.91 -3.76
CA PRO A 94 5.22 5.27 -4.91
C PRO A 94 6.06 5.13 -6.18
N ASN A 95 5.51 4.45 -7.18
CA ASN A 95 6.19 4.26 -8.45
C ASN A 95 6.04 5.56 -9.27
N ASN A 96 7.12 6.35 -9.38
CA ASN A 96 7.11 7.59 -10.17
C ASN A 96 7.21 7.36 -11.69
N LEU A 97 7.32 6.10 -12.13
CA LEU A 97 7.67 5.74 -13.50
C LEU A 97 6.48 5.41 -14.42
N ASP A 98 5.30 5.10 -13.88
CA ASP A 98 4.13 4.74 -14.69
C ASP A 98 2.95 5.68 -14.44
N GLU A 99 2.31 6.14 -15.51
CA GLU A 99 1.02 6.84 -15.53
C GLU A 99 -0.15 5.99 -14.98
N THR A 100 0.13 4.83 -14.38
CA THR A 100 -0.86 3.98 -13.71
C THR A 100 -0.78 4.15 -12.19
N PRO A 101 -1.65 4.99 -11.59
CA PRO A 101 -1.53 5.43 -10.20
C PRO A 101 -2.00 4.37 -9.18
N SER A 102 -1.69 3.10 -9.35
CA SER A 102 -2.39 2.03 -8.59
C SER A 102 -1.56 0.85 -8.12
N ILE A 103 -0.30 0.70 -8.55
CA ILE A 103 0.53 -0.43 -8.11
C ILE A 103 1.52 0.09 -7.07
N LEU A 104 1.22 -0.19 -5.79
CA LEU A 104 2.17 0.01 -4.70
C LEU A 104 3.28 -1.04 -4.84
N THR A 105 4.55 -0.61 -4.81
CA THR A 105 5.68 -1.53 -4.87
C THR A 105 6.33 -1.63 -3.50
N PRO A 106 6.37 -2.84 -2.90
CA PRO A 106 6.98 -3.01 -1.59
C PRO A 106 8.50 -3.01 -1.72
N LEU A 107 9.18 -2.41 -0.75
CA LEU A 107 10.63 -2.46 -0.61
C LEU A 107 11.05 -3.83 -0.05
N LEU A 108 10.78 -4.89 -0.80
CA LEU A 108 11.10 -6.28 -0.47
C LEU A 108 11.89 -6.89 -1.61
N SER A 109 12.65 -7.94 -1.31
CA SER A 109 13.35 -8.72 -2.33
C SER A 109 12.35 -9.33 -3.31
N LYS A 110 12.51 -9.06 -4.62
CA LYS A 110 11.64 -9.63 -5.68
C LYS A 110 11.60 -11.16 -5.69
N GLN A 111 12.63 -11.81 -5.16
CA GLN A 111 12.74 -13.27 -5.06
C GLN A 111 12.05 -13.84 -3.80
N SER A 112 11.62 -12.98 -2.86
CA SER A 112 11.03 -13.43 -1.60
C SER A 112 9.57 -13.87 -1.76
N LYS A 113 9.16 -14.82 -0.89
CA LYS A 113 7.76 -15.23 -0.79
C LYS A 113 6.87 -14.04 -0.40
N GLU A 114 7.33 -13.18 0.51
CA GLU A 114 6.59 -11.99 0.92
C GLU A 114 6.31 -11.03 -0.25
N TYR A 115 7.29 -10.80 -1.12
CA TYR A 115 7.10 -9.98 -2.32
C TYR A 115 6.05 -10.59 -3.26
N SER A 116 6.20 -11.88 -3.60
CA SER A 116 5.26 -12.57 -4.49
C SER A 116 3.83 -12.61 -3.94
N ASP A 117 3.67 -12.88 -2.64
CA ASP A 117 2.38 -12.85 -1.94
C ASP A 117 1.77 -11.44 -1.97
N PHE A 118 2.57 -10.41 -1.69
CA PHE A 118 2.12 -9.02 -1.71
C PHE A 118 1.61 -8.61 -3.10
N MET A 119 2.39 -8.90 -4.14
CA MET A 119 2.01 -8.57 -5.52
C MET A 119 0.76 -9.33 -5.96
N LEU A 120 0.57 -10.58 -5.50
CA LEU A 120 -0.66 -11.34 -5.75
C LEU A 120 -1.88 -10.69 -5.09
N LEU A 121 -1.74 -10.21 -3.85
CA LEU A 121 -2.82 -9.51 -3.14
C LEU A 121 -3.21 -8.21 -3.85
N GLN A 122 -2.23 -7.45 -4.35
CA GLN A 122 -2.47 -6.22 -5.11
C GLN A 122 -3.20 -6.49 -6.42
N LYS A 123 -2.82 -7.54 -7.16
CA LYS A 123 -3.52 -7.97 -8.39
C LYS A 123 -4.97 -8.39 -8.13
N LYS A 124 -5.23 -9.12 -7.03
CA LYS A 124 -6.61 -9.53 -6.66
C LYS A 124 -7.50 -8.32 -6.34
N ARG A 125 -6.95 -7.29 -5.71
CA ARG A 125 -7.72 -6.08 -5.38
C ARG A 125 -8.05 -5.25 -6.61
N SER A 126 -7.11 -5.13 -7.55
CA SER A 126 -7.34 -4.37 -8.79
C SER A 126 -8.35 -5.06 -9.72
N SER A 127 -8.39 -6.40 -9.76
CA SER A 127 -9.41 -7.13 -10.54
C SER A 127 -10.82 -6.97 -9.96
N ILE A 128 -10.98 -6.98 -8.64
CA ILE A 128 -12.27 -6.75 -7.98
C ILE A 128 -12.82 -5.35 -8.29
N ILE A 129 -11.95 -4.33 -8.28
CA ILE A 129 -12.35 -2.94 -8.60
C ILE A 129 -12.83 -2.82 -10.05
N LYS A 130 -12.19 -3.52 -11.00
CA LYS A 130 -12.64 -3.56 -12.41
C LYS A 130 -14.04 -4.17 -12.55
N MET A 131 -14.38 -5.19 -11.77
CA MET A 131 -15.72 -5.81 -11.84
C MET A 131 -16.85 -4.90 -11.32
N ARG A 132 -16.58 -4.03 -10.35
CA ARG A 132 -17.62 -3.14 -9.78
C ARG A 132 -17.95 -1.91 -10.64
N LYS A 133 -17.06 -1.52 -11.56
CA LYS A 133 -17.32 -0.41 -12.48
C LYS A 133 -18.07 -0.82 -13.76
N GLY A 134 -18.32 -2.12 -13.96
CA GLY A 134 -18.98 -2.67 -15.15
C GLY A 134 -20.51 -2.81 -15.09
N SER A 135 -21.16 -2.50 -13.96
CA SER A 135 -22.59 -2.78 -13.76
C SER A 135 -23.47 -1.53 -13.57
N SER A 136 -23.15 -0.41 -14.24
CA SER A 136 -24.10 0.70 -14.39
C SER A 136 -24.70 0.70 -15.80
N THR A 137 -25.44 -0.36 -16.14
CA THR A 137 -26.38 -0.29 -17.26
C THR A 137 -27.54 0.60 -16.84
N LYS A 138 -27.58 1.78 -17.46
CA LYS A 138 -28.72 2.72 -17.47
C LYS A 138 -30.04 1.96 -17.65
N SER A 139 -30.96 2.09 -16.70
CA SER A 139 -32.39 1.92 -16.96
C SER A 139 -33.05 3.31 -16.91
N ARG A 140 -33.04 3.98 -18.06
CA ARG A 140 -33.90 5.13 -18.34
C ARG A 140 -34.49 4.86 -19.73
N ASP A 141 -35.79 4.58 -19.74
CA ASP A 141 -36.79 4.91 -20.78
C ASP A 141 -38.13 4.39 -20.23
N ALA A 142 -39.04 5.24 -19.75
CA ALA A 142 -40.00 6.04 -20.52
C ALA A 142 -41.01 5.16 -21.27
N LEU A 143 -42.24 5.07 -20.76
CA LEU A 143 -43.42 4.87 -21.61
C LEU A 143 -44.61 5.68 -21.08
N SER A 144 -45.15 6.49 -21.98
CA SER A 144 -46.23 7.44 -21.88
C SER A 144 -47.64 6.81 -21.90
N ASN A 145 -48.58 7.53 -21.29
CA ASN A 145 -50.01 7.68 -21.60
C ASN A 145 -50.93 6.45 -21.76
N SER A 146 -52.02 6.42 -20.99
CA SER A 146 -53.37 6.36 -21.57
C SER A 146 -54.45 6.83 -20.58
N SER A 147 -55.49 7.40 -21.17
CA SER A 147 -56.59 8.18 -20.60
C SER A 147 -57.73 7.32 -20.02
N SER A 148 -58.62 7.98 -19.25
CA SER A 148 -60.10 7.93 -19.33
C SER A 148 -60.91 7.59 -18.05
N THR A 149 -61.78 8.57 -17.68
CA THR A 149 -63.15 8.48 -17.10
C THR A 149 -63.43 7.62 -15.85
N THR A 150 -64.11 8.10 -14.81
CA THR A 150 -65.59 8.29 -14.77
C THR A 150 -66.05 9.00 -13.48
N LYS A 151 -67.16 9.73 -13.61
CA LYS A 151 -68.00 10.41 -12.60
C LYS A 151 -68.37 9.56 -11.36
N GLN A 152 -68.51 10.21 -10.20
CA GLN A 152 -69.81 10.49 -9.55
C GLN A 152 -69.65 11.58 -8.49
#